data_AF-A0A1H1SIZ4-F1
#
_entry.id   AF-A0A1H1SIZ4-F1
#
_cell.length_a   1.000
_cell.length_b   1.000
_cell.length_c   1.000
_cell.angle_alpha   90.00
_cell.angle_beta   90.00
_cell.angle_gamma   90.00
#
_symmetry.space_group_name_H-M   'P 1'
#
loop_
_entity.id
_entity.type
_entity.pdbx_description
1 polymer ?
#
loop_
_entity_poly.entity_id
_entity_poly.type
_entity_poly.pdbx_seq_one_letter_code
_entity_poly.pdbx_strand_id
1 'polypeptide(L)'
;MTWEITGELWYWRGPAPWFFVTVPEEESLDLREAAASLSYGWGMVPVTATVGGTTWTTSLWPQEDRYVVPVKADVRRAEGLAEGDVVTVLLSV
;
A
#
# COMPACT_ATOMS: atom_id res chain seq x y z
N MET A 1 -14.38 4.08 1.65
CA MET A 1 -13.66 5.36 1.87
C MET A 1 -12.48 5.41 0.90
N THR A 2 -11.96 6.59 0.52
CA THR A 2 -10.86 6.71 -0.44
C THR A 2 -9.76 7.62 0.06
N TRP A 3 -8.51 7.23 -0.13
CA TRP A 3 -7.30 7.99 0.21
C TRP A 3 -6.38 8.06 -0.99
N GLU A 4 -5.67 9.17 -1.13
CA GLU A 4 -4.57 9.32 -2.05
C GLU A 4 -3.29 9.43 -1.23
N ILE A 5 -2.37 8.51 -1.44
CA ILE A 5 -1.08 8.51 -0.75
C ILE A 5 0.03 8.68 -1.76
N THR A 6 1.13 9.31 -1.36
CA THR A 6 2.33 9.39 -2.19
C THR A 6 3.53 8.93 -1.39
N GLY A 7 4.32 8.03 -1.95
CA GLY A 7 5.49 7.48 -1.28
C GLY A 7 6.48 6.86 -2.24
N GLU A 8 7.70 6.66 -1.74
CA GLU A 8 8.76 5.98 -2.50
C GLU A 8 8.49 4.48 -2.57
N LEU A 9 8.67 3.90 -3.75
CA LEU A 9 8.60 2.48 -3.98
C LEU A 9 9.93 1.82 -3.58
N TRP A 10 9.92 1.04 -2.51
CA TRP A 10 11.14 0.42 -1.97
C TRP A 10 11.09 -1.10 -2.02
N TYR A 11 12.27 -1.72 -2.09
CA TYR A 11 12.43 -3.16 -2.19
C TYR A 11 12.70 -3.81 -0.83
N TRP A 12 11.93 -4.85 -0.49
CA TRP A 12 12.16 -5.64 0.70
C TRP A 12 13.00 -6.90 0.40
N ARG A 13 14.11 -7.05 1.12
CA ARG A 13 15.09 -8.13 0.94
C ARG A 13 14.75 -9.41 1.73
N GLY A 14 13.55 -9.95 1.59
CA GLY A 14 13.14 -11.20 2.26
C GLY A 14 12.79 -12.35 1.32
N PRO A 15 12.37 -13.51 1.85
CA PRO A 15 11.92 -14.63 1.03
C PRO A 15 10.69 -14.23 0.22
N ALA A 16 10.83 -14.32 -1.10
CA ALA A 16 10.03 -13.67 -2.15
C ALA A 16 10.28 -12.15 -2.26
N PRO A 17 10.76 -11.67 -3.43
CA PRO A 17 11.03 -10.25 -3.64
C PRO A 17 9.72 -9.43 -3.68
N TRP A 18 9.51 -8.60 -2.66
CA TRP A 18 8.35 -7.71 -2.56
C TRP A 18 8.76 -6.25 -2.66
N PHE A 19 7.89 -5.45 -3.27
CA PHE A 19 8.04 -4.01 -3.37
C PHE A 19 6.88 -3.37 -2.64
N PHE A 20 7.16 -2.27 -1.94
CA PHE A 20 6.21 -1.62 -1.05
C PHE A 20 6.24 -0.11 -1.21
N VAL A 21 5.11 0.51 -0.92
CA VAL A 21 4.99 1.96 -0.73
C VAL A 21 4.56 2.19 0.70
N THR A 22 5.26 3.06 1.41
CA THR A 22 4.88 3.44 2.78
C THR A 22 3.77 4.48 2.73
N VAL A 23 2.68 4.21 3.45
CA VAL A 23 1.61 5.18 3.68
C VAL A 23 2.17 6.28 4.60
N PRO A 24 1.98 7.58 4.28
CA PRO A 24 2.41 8.64 5.19
C PRO A 24 1.66 8.58 6.53
N GLU A 25 2.17 9.32 7.52
CA GLU A 25 1.74 9.17 8.91
C GLU A 25 0.28 9.60 9.13
N GLU A 26 -0.14 10.72 8.54
CA GLU A 26 -1.52 11.23 8.62
C GLU A 26 -2.52 10.20 8.09
N GLU A 27 -2.33 9.69 6.88
CA GLU A 27 -3.25 8.73 6.28
C GLU A 27 -3.19 7.38 6.98
N SER A 28 -2.05 7.02 7.59
CA SER A 28 -1.93 5.81 8.41
C SER A 28 -2.79 5.89 9.67
N LEU A 29 -2.92 7.07 10.28
CA LEU A 29 -3.80 7.28 11.44
C LEU A 29 -5.26 7.10 11.06
N ASP A 30 -5.70 7.74 9.97
CA ASP A 30 -7.06 7.59 9.44
C ASP A 30 -7.38 6.14 9.06
N LEU A 31 -6.44 5.46 8.40
CA LEU A 31 -6.57 4.05 8.05
C LEU A 31 -6.67 3.16 9.28
N ARG A 32 -6.00 3.50 10.39
CA ARG A 32 -6.04 2.72 11.63
C ARG A 32 -7.42 2.81 12.30
N GLU A 33 -8.05 3.97 12.27
CA GLU A 33 -9.43 4.14 12.73
C GLU A 33 -10.41 3.32 11.88
N ALA A 34 -10.25 3.34 10.55
CA ALA A 34 -11.05 2.50 9.66
C ALA A 34 -10.77 0.99 9.86
N ALA A 35 -9.50 0.62 10.06
CA ALA A 35 -9.03 -0.74 10.28
C ALA A 35 -9.64 -1.40 11.52
N ALA A 36 -9.84 -0.63 12.60
CA ALA A 36 -10.44 -1.13 13.83
C ALA A 36 -11.81 -1.78 13.59
N SER A 37 -12.54 -1.33 12.56
CA SER A 37 -13.83 -1.88 12.16
C SER A 37 -13.74 -3.06 11.16
N LEU A 38 -12.58 -3.27 10.53
CA LEU A 38 -12.43 -4.13 9.35
C LEU A 38 -11.47 -5.30 9.52
N SER A 39 -10.43 -5.17 10.34
CA SER A 39 -9.33 -6.15 10.38
C SER A 39 -9.53 -7.28 11.41
N TYR A 40 -10.66 -7.32 12.14
CA TYR A 40 -10.91 -8.31 13.22
C TYR A 40 -9.68 -8.55 14.13
N GLY A 41 -8.93 -7.49 14.46
CA GLY A 41 -7.74 -7.55 15.32
C GLY A 41 -6.42 -8.02 14.67
N TRP A 42 -6.39 -8.38 13.38
CA TRP A 42 -5.17 -8.83 12.68
C TRP A 42 -4.29 -7.70 12.14
N GLY A 43 -4.78 -6.46 12.17
CA GLY A 43 -4.05 -5.28 11.71
C GLY A 43 -3.91 -5.15 10.19
N MET A 44 -4.27 -6.16 9.39
CA MET A 44 -4.30 -6.07 7.92
C MET A 44 -5.61 -5.46 7.44
N VAL A 45 -5.53 -4.48 6.54
CA VAL A 45 -6.71 -3.77 5.99
C VAL A 45 -6.89 -4.14 4.52
N PRO A 46 -7.96 -4.84 4.12
CA PRO A 46 -8.20 -5.13 2.71
C PRO A 46 -8.54 -3.85 1.97
N VAL A 47 -7.90 -3.62 0.83
CA VAL A 47 -8.08 -2.43 0.00
C VAL A 47 -8.04 -2.78 -1.48
N THR A 48 -8.67 -1.95 -2.29
CA THR A 48 -8.37 -1.85 -3.72
C THR A 48 -7.43 -0.68 -3.93
N ALA A 49 -6.27 -0.94 -4.52
CA ALA A 49 -5.24 0.04 -4.80
C ALA A 49 -5.19 0.33 -6.31
N THR A 50 -4.94 1.58 -6.67
CA THR A 50 -4.74 2.00 -8.07
C THR A 50 -3.52 2.88 -8.18
N VAL A 51 -2.66 2.61 -9.16
CA VAL A 51 -1.51 3.44 -9.54
C VAL A 51 -1.56 3.63 -11.04
N GLY A 52 -1.51 4.88 -11.49
CA GLY A 52 -1.64 5.20 -12.91
C GLY A 52 -2.94 4.62 -13.49
N GLY A 53 -2.82 3.68 -14.44
CA GLY A 53 -3.95 2.97 -15.05
C GLY A 53 -4.25 1.59 -14.44
N THR A 54 -3.44 1.12 -13.51
CA THR A 54 -3.52 -0.26 -13.00
C THR A 54 -4.17 -0.32 -11.63
N THR A 55 -5.27 -1.07 -11.53
CA THR A 55 -6.01 -1.33 -10.28
C THR A 55 -5.83 -2.79 -9.85
N TRP A 56 -5.62 -3.01 -8.55
CA TRP A 56 -5.53 -4.36 -7.97
C TRP A 56 -6.05 -4.42 -6.53
N THR A 57 -6.57 -5.58 -6.14
CA THR A 57 -6.94 -5.86 -4.75
C THR A 57 -5.73 -6.34 -3.96
N THR A 58 -5.57 -5.82 -2.75
CA THR A 58 -4.50 -6.19 -1.82
C THR A 58 -4.91 -5.94 -0.37
N SER A 59 -4.01 -6.18 0.57
CA SER A 59 -4.18 -5.73 1.95
C SER A 59 -3.02 -4.82 2.33
N LEU A 60 -3.32 -3.75 3.07
CA LEU A 60 -2.32 -2.94 3.76
C LEU A 60 -1.74 -3.74 4.92
N TRP A 61 -0.42 -3.71 5.06
CA TRP A 61 0.28 -4.42 6.11
C TRP A 61 0.74 -3.44 7.16
N PRO A 62 0.49 -3.71 8.46
CA PRO A 62 1.03 -2.87 9.52
C PRO A 62 2.54 -3.06 9.59
N GLN A 63 3.28 -1.95 9.58
CA GLN A 63 4.72 -1.90 9.77
C GLN A 63 5.04 -0.79 10.76
N GLU A 64 5.45 -1.20 11.97
CA GLU A 64 5.66 -0.30 13.11
C GLU A 64 4.40 0.54 13.38
N ASP A 65 4.47 1.87 13.19
CA ASP A 65 3.36 2.80 13.39
C ASP A 65 2.67 3.21 12.08
N ARG A 66 3.07 2.63 10.95
CA ARG A 66 2.54 2.96 9.61
C ARG A 66 1.99 1.73 8.89
N TYR A 67 1.32 1.99 7.77
CA TYR A 67 0.90 0.95 6.84
C TYR A 67 1.80 0.92 5.61
N VAL A 68 1.92 -0.26 5.00
CA VAL A 68 2.58 -0.41 3.70
C VAL A 68 1.68 -1.08 2.68
N VAL A 69 1.76 -0.59 1.45
CA VAL A 69 1.04 -1.12 0.30
C VAL A 69 1.96 -2.03 -0.49
N PRO A 70 1.70 -3.35 -0.55
CA PRO A 70 2.47 -4.23 -1.43
C PRO A 70 2.10 -3.97 -2.90
N VAL A 71 3.13 -3.71 -3.72
CA VAL A 71 3.00 -3.47 -5.15
C VAL A 71 3.44 -4.72 -5.91
N LYS A 72 2.48 -5.39 -6.55
CA LYS A 72 2.71 -6.63 -7.29
C LYS A 72 3.67 -6.41 -8.46
N ALA A 73 4.44 -7.44 -8.81
CA ALA A 73 5.38 -7.37 -9.93
C ALA A 73 4.69 -7.00 -11.26
N ASP A 74 3.50 -7.51 -11.52
CA ASP A 74 2.76 -7.22 -12.76
C ASP A 74 2.25 -5.78 -12.82
N VAL A 75 1.89 -5.20 -11.67
CA VAL A 75 1.53 -3.77 -11.55
C VAL A 75 2.75 -2.91 -11.88
N ARG A 76 3.91 -3.22 -11.28
CA ARG A 76 5.15 -2.49 -11.57
C ARG A 76 5.55 -2.58 -13.04
N ARG A 77 5.38 -3.74 -13.66
CA ARG A 77 5.66 -3.92 -15.09
C ARG A 77 4.70 -3.13 -15.97
N ALA A 78 3.42 -3.09 -15.62
CA ALA A 78 2.40 -2.36 -16.39
C ALA A 78 2.63 -0.84 -16.34
N GLU A 79 2.98 -0.31 -15.17
CA GLU A 79 3.17 1.13 -14.96
C GLU A 79 4.64 1.59 -15.09
N GLY A 80 5.57 0.67 -15.40
CA GLY A 80 6.98 0.98 -15.60
C GLY A 80 7.74 1.40 -14.33
N LEU A 81 7.33 0.91 -13.16
CA LEU A 81 7.83 1.33 -11.85
C LEU A 81 9.09 0.58 -11.42
N ALA A 82 10.05 1.30 -10.85
CA ALA A 82 11.31 0.82 -10.31
C ALA A 82 11.51 1.20 -8.84
N GLU A 83 12.51 0.56 -8.20
CA GLU A 83 12.94 0.96 -6.85
C GLU A 83 13.39 2.43 -6.85
N GLY A 84 12.93 3.21 -5.86
CA GLY A 84 13.23 4.62 -5.72
C GLY A 84 12.23 5.56 -6.40
N ASP A 85 11.28 5.04 -7.18
CA ASP A 85 10.26 5.88 -7.80
C ASP A 85 9.26 6.40 -6.76
N VAL A 86 8.92 7.68 -6.85
CA VAL A 86 7.83 8.27 -6.06
C VAL A 86 6.52 8.00 -6.79
N VAL A 87 5.62 7.26 -6.14
CA VAL A 87 4.35 6.84 -6.73
C VAL A 87 3.17 7.33 -5.90
N THR A 88 2.12 7.75 -6.60
CA THR A 88 0.83 8.09 -6.00
C THR A 88 -0.10 6.90 -6.12
N VAL A 89 -0.61 6.42 -4.99
CA VAL A 89 -1.53 5.28 -4.90
C VAL A 89 -2.87 5.76 -4.38
N LEU A 90 -3.92 5.47 -5.15
CA LEU A 90 -5.30 5.62 -4.69
C LEU A 90 -5.73 4.35 -3.98
N LEU A 91 -6.12 4.47 -2.72
CA LEU A 91 -6.60 3.39 -1.88
C LEU A 91 -8.10 3.53 -1.66
N SER A 92 -8.85 2.45 -1.87
CA SER A 92 -10.27 2.39 -1.53
C SER A 92 -10.56 1.18 -0.65
N VAL A 93 -11.25 1.43 0.46
CA VAL A 93 -11.72 0.41 1.42
C VAL A 93 -13.23 0.29 1.32
#